data_AF-A0A931YER7-F1
#
_entry.id   AF-A0A931YER7-F1
#
_cell.length_a   1.000
_cell.length_b   1.000
_cell.length_c   1.000
_cell.angle_alpha   90.00
_cell.angle_beta   90.00
_cell.angle_gamma   90.00
#
_symmetry.space_group_name_H-M   'P 1'
#
loop_
_entity.id
_entity.type
_entity.pdbx_description
1 polymer ?
#
loop_
_entity_poly.entity_id
_entity_poly.type
_entity_poly.pdbx_seq_one_letter_code
_entity_poly.pdbx_strand_id
1 'polypeptide(L)' 'MRAWHDAHPDVPGAGATVGEAFKLGRRIFGGLLAGNAA' A
#
# COMPACT_ATOMS: atom_id res chain seq x y z
N MET A 1 1.15 -16.32 -3.82
CA MET A 1 1.11 -14.89 -4.21
C MET A 1 1.45 -14.66 -5.69
N ARG A 2 2.60 -15.14 -6.21
CA ARG A 2 2.96 -14.92 -7.63
C ARG A 2 1.93 -15.45 -8.64
N ALA A 3 1.50 -16.72 -8.49
CA ALA A 3 0.49 -17.31 -9.37
C ALA A 3 -0.87 -16.57 -9.35
N TRP A 4 -1.23 -15.97 -8.21
CA TRP A 4 -2.45 -15.15 -8.12
C TRP A 4 -2.27 -13.83 -8.88
N HIS A 5 -1.12 -13.17 -8.70
CA HIS A 5 -0.77 -11.93 -9.40
C HIS A 5 -0.77 -12.13 -10.92
N ASP A 6 -0.14 -13.20 -11.40
CA ASP A 6 -0.03 -13.49 -12.83
C ASP A 6 -1.39 -13.77 -13.48
N ALA A 7 -2.36 -14.26 -12.70
CA ALA A 7 -3.73 -14.51 -13.16
C ALA A 7 -4.64 -13.26 -13.09
N HIS A 8 -4.22 -12.18 -12.43
CA HIS A 8 -5.04 -10.99 -12.18
C HIS A 8 -4.25 -9.68 -12.38
N PRO A 9 -3.61 -9.47 -13.54
CA PRO A 9 -2.75 -8.29 -13.77
C PRO A 9 -3.53 -6.97 -13.83
N ASP A 10 -4.83 -7.02 -14.08
CA ASP A 10 -5.74 -5.89 -14.24
C ASP A 10 -6.40 -5.44 -12.93
N VAL A 11 -6.30 -6.26 -11.87
CA VAL A 11 -6.85 -5.91 -10.55
C VAL A 11 -6.10 -4.71 -9.98
N PRO A 12 -6.80 -3.63 -9.57
CA PRO A 12 -6.16 -2.47 -8.99
C PRO A 12 -5.24 -2.82 -7.81
N GLY A 13 -3.99 -2.40 -7.90
CA GLY A 13 -2.97 -2.68 -6.89
C GLY A 13 -2.27 -4.04 -7.03
N ALA A 14 -2.58 -4.86 -8.04
CA ALA A 14 -1.88 -6.13 -8.27
C ALA A 14 -0.36 -5.91 -8.39
N GLY A 15 0.07 -4.92 -9.18
CA GLY A 15 1.49 -4.58 -9.34
C GLY A 15 2.13 -3.82 -8.16
N ALA A 16 1.38 -3.49 -7.10
CA ALA A 16 1.93 -2.71 -6.00
C ALA A 16 2.95 -3.53 -5.21
N THR A 17 4.15 -2.98 -5.07
CA THR A 17 5.19 -3.58 -4.23
C THR A 17 4.91 -3.33 -2.76
N VAL A 18 5.50 -4.16 -1.89
CA VAL A 18 5.44 -3.99 -0.43
C VAL A 18 5.93 -2.59 -0.02
N GLY A 19 6.99 -2.08 -0.67
CA GLY A 19 7.51 -0.74 -0.40
C GLY A 19 6.53 0.38 -0.75
N GLU A 20 5.79 0.27 -1.85
CA GLU A 20 4.74 1.21 -2.23
C GLU A 20 3.55 1.16 -1.26
N ALA A 21 3.18 -0.03 -0.81
CA ALA A 21 2.13 -0.20 0.20
C ALA A 21 2.49 0.51 1.52
N PHE A 22 3.74 0.42 1.98
CA PHE A 22 4.20 1.14 3.18
C PHE A 22 4.23 2.67 3.00
N LYS A 23 4.59 3.17 1.81
CA LYS A 23 4.52 4.61 1.52
C LYS A 23 3.07 5.11 1.57
N LEU A 24 2.14 4.35 0.98
CA LEU A 24 0.72 4.66 1.03
C LEU A 24 0.18 4.62 2.47
N GLY A 25 0.54 3.60 3.24
CA GLY A 25 0.19 3.50 4.65
C GLY A 25 0.69 4.69 5.47
N ARG A 26 1.94 5.13 5.26
CA ARG A 26 2.47 6.34 5.91
C ARG A 26 1.71 7.60 5.50
N ARG A 27 1.29 7.73 4.24
CA ARG A 27 0.50 8.89 3.80
C ARG A 27 -0.89 8.92 4.43
N ILE A 28 -1.57 7.77 4.51
CA ILE A 28 -2.95 7.68 5.04
C ILE A 28 -2.95 7.76 6.57
N PHE A 29 -2.05 7.03 7.22
CA PHE A 29 -2.06 6.82 8.66
C PHE A 29 -0.93 7.55 9.41
N GLY A 30 0.02 8.17 8.70
CA GLY A 30 1.16 8.85 9.33
C GLY A 30 0.73 9.97 10.26
N GLY A 31 -0.33 10.72 9.93
CA GLY A 31 -0.89 11.75 10.81
C GLY A 31 -1.62 11.18 12.05
N LEU A 32 -2.13 9.95 11.97
CA LEU A 32 -2.75 9.25 13.09
C LEU A 32 -1.71 8.76 14.10
N LEU A 33 -0.56 8.26 13.60
CA LEU A 33 0.53 7.75 14.43
C LEU A 33 1.47 8.84 14.94
N ALA A 34 1.62 9.94 14.19
CA ALA A 34 2.41 11.09 14.62
C ALA A 34 1.70 11.96 15.66
N GLY A 35 0.44 11.62 16.01
CA GLY A 35 -0.32 12.18 17.12
C GLY A 35 -0.37 13.70 17.11
N ASN A 36 -1.37 14.29 16.45
CA ASN A 36 -1.79 15.68 16.69
C ASN A 36 -0.62 16.65 17.02
N ALA A 37 0.24 16.92 16.05
CA ALA A 37 1.08 18.13 16.08
C ALA A 37 0.24 19.30 15.52
N ALA A 38 -0.83 19.63 16.25
CA ALA A 38 -1.63 20.83 16.12
C ALA A 38 -1.95 21.32 17.53
#